data_AF-A0A9N9R6X8-F1
#
_entry.id   AF-A0A9N9R6X8-F1
#
_cell.length_a   1.000
_cell.length_b   1.000
_cell.length_c   1.000
_cell.angle_alpha   90.00
_cell.angle_beta   90.00
_cell.angle_gamma   90.00
#
_symmetry.space_group_name_H-M   'P 1'
#
loop_
_entity.id
_entity.type
_entity.pdbx_description
1 polymer ?
#
loop_
_entity_poly.entity_id
_entity_poly.type
_entity_poly.pdbx_seq_one_letter_code
_entity_poly.pdbx_strand_id
1 'polypeptide(L)'
;MAFAGLKKQINKANQYVTEKMGGAEGTKLDLDFVEMERKTDVTCELVEELQTKTKEFLQPNPTARAKMAAVKGISKLSGQAKSNTYPQPEGVLGDCMLHYGKKLGEDSIFSQCLIEMGEALKQMADVKYSLDDNIKQSFLEPLHHLQTKDLKEVMHHRKKLQGRRLDFDCKRRRQAKGSHIPDDEIRQAEDKFAESLQLAQIGMFNLLDNDVEQVAQLSFFAEGLLEYHQQCTEILKGLVSTLMEKKDEAVNRPKLEFVPKTLADLNIEGIHDLNNGRRYGSTQSLSRPARSRLPPSSSVGDLSSDPLKAWEAPSPLKPASRPAHPAYTRQSPVDLLGDLTPAVGFKPHPAPRNVNGRDPWTASPLPSPVKSPARTPVVANKMPCCTALYDFEPENQGELGFKENDVITLISKVDENWFEGSVNGKTGYFPISYVQVTVPLPNM
;
A
#
# COMPACT_ATOMS: atom_id res chain seq x y z
N MET A 1 -3.40 43.31 -28.43
CA MET A 1 -3.64 41.91 -28.87
C MET A 1 -4.34 41.01 -27.83
N ALA A 2 -4.25 41.28 -26.51
CA ALA A 2 -4.90 40.44 -25.48
C ALA A 2 -6.45 40.42 -25.51
N PHE A 3 -7.09 41.54 -25.88
CA PHE A 3 -8.56 41.67 -25.90
C PHE A 3 -9.27 40.79 -26.94
N ALA A 4 -8.64 40.56 -28.10
CA ALA A 4 -9.24 39.74 -29.17
C ALA A 4 -9.29 38.25 -28.80
N GLY A 5 -8.24 37.76 -28.11
CA GLY A 5 -8.20 36.39 -27.58
C GLY A 5 -9.23 36.16 -26.47
N LEU A 6 -9.39 37.14 -25.58
CA LEU A 6 -10.39 37.08 -24.50
C LEU A 6 -11.83 37.04 -25.05
N LYS A 7 -12.14 37.90 -26.03
CA LYS A 7 -13.46 37.93 -26.70
C LYS A 7 -13.76 36.59 -27.39
N LYS A 8 -12.75 35.95 -27.97
CA LYS A 8 -12.88 34.62 -28.58
C LYS A 8 -13.22 33.54 -27.55
N GLN A 9 -12.56 33.54 -26.39
CA GLN A 9 -12.84 32.58 -25.32
C GLN A 9 -14.23 32.77 -24.72
N ILE A 10 -14.66 34.01 -24.49
CA ILE A 10 -16.03 34.32 -24.01
C ILE A 10 -17.08 33.81 -25.00
N ASN A 11 -16.87 34.00 -26.30
CA ASN A 11 -17.80 33.51 -27.32
C ASN A 11 -17.90 31.99 -27.36
N LYS A 12 -16.77 31.28 -27.19
CA LYS A 12 -16.76 29.81 -27.10
C LYS A 12 -17.50 29.31 -25.85
N ALA A 13 -17.27 29.96 -24.71
CA ALA A 13 -17.96 29.65 -23.46
C ALA A 13 -19.48 29.87 -23.60
N ASN A 14 -19.89 31.01 -24.17
CA ASN A 14 -21.30 31.30 -24.44
C ASN A 14 -21.93 30.27 -25.37
N GLN A 15 -21.21 29.85 -26.42
CA GLN A 15 -21.67 28.81 -27.33
C GLN A 15 -21.86 27.47 -26.62
N TYR A 16 -20.88 27.06 -25.80
CA TYR A 16 -20.95 25.83 -25.00
C TYR A 16 -22.17 25.83 -24.05
N VAL A 17 -22.38 26.92 -23.32
CA VAL A 17 -23.54 27.07 -22.42
C VAL A 17 -24.85 27.03 -23.21
N THR A 18 -24.91 27.66 -24.38
CA THR A 18 -26.12 27.66 -25.22
C THR A 18 -26.44 26.27 -25.77
N GLU A 19 -25.43 25.44 -26.09
CA GLU A 19 -25.63 24.05 -26.51
C GLU A 19 -26.09 23.15 -25.34
N LYS A 20 -25.52 23.33 -24.14
CA LYS A 20 -25.82 22.49 -22.97
C LYS A 20 -27.10 22.88 -22.22
N MET A 21 -27.44 24.16 -22.18
CA MET A 21 -28.54 24.70 -21.36
C MET A 21 -29.63 25.40 -22.20
N GLY A 22 -29.31 25.81 -23.43
CA GLY A 22 -30.19 26.61 -24.29
C GLY A 22 -30.82 25.84 -25.46
N GLY A 23 -30.65 24.52 -25.55
CA GLY A 23 -31.28 23.67 -26.56
C GLY A 23 -30.79 23.86 -28.00
N ALA A 24 -29.67 24.55 -28.21
CA ALA A 24 -29.16 24.79 -29.56
C ALA A 24 -28.32 23.60 -30.06
N GLU A 25 -28.68 23.01 -31.20
CA GLU A 25 -27.91 21.89 -31.77
C GLU A 25 -26.51 22.37 -32.22
N GLY A 26 -25.48 21.70 -31.71
CA GLY A 26 -24.10 21.82 -32.18
C GLY A 26 -23.83 20.87 -33.35
N THR A 27 -22.68 21.02 -33.99
CA THR A 27 -22.26 20.07 -35.03
C THR A 27 -22.12 18.66 -34.44
N LYS A 28 -22.93 17.72 -34.94
CA LYS A 28 -22.91 16.31 -34.52
C LYS A 28 -21.74 15.60 -35.20
N LEU A 29 -21.00 14.83 -34.41
CA LEU A 29 -19.97 13.91 -34.91
C LEU A 29 -20.65 12.56 -35.19
N ASP A 30 -20.04 11.75 -36.05
CA ASP A 30 -20.57 10.42 -36.39
C ASP A 30 -20.48 9.44 -35.20
N LEU A 31 -21.17 8.32 -35.32
CA LEU A 31 -21.24 7.30 -34.26
C LEU A 31 -19.87 6.67 -33.99
N ASP A 32 -19.04 6.50 -35.03
CA ASP A 32 -17.71 5.90 -34.92
C ASP A 32 -16.77 6.79 -34.11
N PHE A 33 -16.82 8.11 -34.32
CA PHE A 33 -16.10 9.07 -33.50
C PHE A 33 -16.54 9.00 -32.03
N VAL A 34 -17.85 8.99 -31.77
CA VAL A 34 -18.38 8.97 -30.40
C VAL A 34 -18.00 7.67 -29.68
N GLU A 35 -17.96 6.54 -30.39
CA GLU A 35 -17.53 5.28 -29.80
C GLU A 35 -16.01 5.24 -29.54
N MET A 36 -15.18 5.75 -30.45
CA MET A 36 -13.74 5.91 -30.20
C MET A 36 -13.47 6.87 -29.04
N GLU A 37 -14.26 7.95 -28.95
CA GLU A 37 -14.22 8.91 -27.87
C GLU A 37 -14.49 8.22 -26.52
N ARG A 38 -15.59 7.47 -26.44
CA ARG A 38 -15.97 6.70 -25.25
C ARG A 38 -14.90 5.69 -24.85
N LYS A 39 -14.35 4.92 -25.81
CA LYS A 39 -13.27 3.96 -25.54
C LYS A 39 -12.01 4.64 -25.03
N THR A 40 -11.63 5.78 -25.61
CA THR A 40 -10.46 6.57 -25.17
C THR A 40 -10.62 7.06 -23.73
N ASP A 41 -11.81 7.53 -23.34
CA ASP A 41 -12.10 7.97 -21.97
C ASP A 41 -11.96 6.81 -20.98
N VAL A 42 -12.54 5.65 -21.30
CA VAL A 42 -12.41 4.43 -20.48
C VAL A 42 -10.94 3.98 -20.38
N THR A 43 -10.17 4.06 -21.46
CA THR A 43 -8.73 3.73 -21.42
C THR A 43 -7.95 4.68 -20.51
N CYS A 44 -8.29 5.97 -20.47
CA CYS A 44 -7.67 6.92 -19.54
C CYS A 44 -7.89 6.50 -18.08
N GLU A 45 -9.14 6.22 -17.72
CA GLU A 45 -9.52 5.80 -16.36
C GLU A 45 -8.84 4.48 -15.99
N LEU A 46 -8.90 3.50 -16.89
CA LEU A 46 -8.28 2.19 -16.70
C LEU A 46 -6.78 2.28 -16.41
N VAL A 47 -6.03 3.05 -17.21
CA VAL A 47 -4.57 3.14 -17.08
C VAL A 47 -4.17 3.81 -15.75
N GLU A 48 -4.96 4.77 -15.27
CA GLU A 48 -4.74 5.42 -13.97
C GLU A 48 -5.02 4.47 -12.80
N GLU A 49 -6.17 3.80 -12.82
CA GLU A 49 -6.54 2.84 -11.78
C GLU A 49 -5.60 1.64 -11.73
N LEU A 50 -5.25 1.06 -12.89
CA LEU A 50 -4.42 -0.13 -12.97
C LEU A 50 -3.01 0.11 -12.44
N GLN A 51 -2.42 1.27 -12.73
CA GLN A 51 -1.13 1.66 -12.14
C GLN A 51 -1.21 1.79 -10.62
N THR A 52 -2.30 2.38 -10.10
CA THR A 52 -2.49 2.60 -8.66
C THR A 52 -2.69 1.28 -7.92
N LYS A 53 -3.61 0.45 -8.42
CA LYS A 53 -3.92 -0.86 -7.83
C LYS A 53 -2.76 -1.84 -7.90
N THR A 54 -1.95 -1.79 -8.96
CA THR A 54 -0.76 -2.64 -9.04
C THR A 54 0.30 -2.22 -8.02
N LYS A 55 0.49 -0.93 -7.76
CA LYS A 55 1.42 -0.47 -6.70
C LYS A 55 0.93 -0.87 -5.31
N GLU A 56 -0.38 -0.79 -5.06
CA GLU A 56 -1.03 -1.29 -3.83
C GLU A 56 -0.85 -2.79 -3.66
N PHE A 57 -1.02 -3.55 -4.73
CA PHE A 57 -0.83 -4.99 -4.75
C PHE A 57 0.62 -5.38 -4.42
N LEU A 58 1.61 -4.75 -5.06
CA LEU A 58 3.02 -5.05 -4.81
C LEU A 58 3.46 -4.64 -3.40
N GLN A 59 2.96 -3.51 -2.92
CA GLN A 59 3.33 -2.92 -1.64
C GLN A 59 2.08 -2.42 -0.90
N PRO A 60 1.41 -3.28 -0.11
CA PRO A 60 0.24 -2.87 0.66
C PRO A 60 0.57 -1.78 1.69
N ASN A 61 1.81 -1.75 2.20
CA ASN A 61 2.27 -0.73 3.13
C ASN A 61 2.38 0.65 2.43
N PRO A 62 1.62 1.67 2.86
CA PRO A 62 1.66 3.02 2.29
C PRO A 62 3.05 3.68 2.38
N THR A 63 3.78 3.45 3.48
CA THR A 63 5.14 3.98 3.69
C THR A 63 6.13 3.40 2.65
N ALA A 64 5.98 2.13 2.30
CA ALA A 64 6.79 1.49 1.27
C ALA A 64 6.46 2.05 -0.13
N ARG A 65 5.17 2.28 -0.42
CA ARG A 65 4.71 2.89 -1.67
C ARG A 65 5.22 4.32 -1.86
N ALA A 66 5.18 5.13 -0.81
CA ALA A 66 5.70 6.51 -0.81
C ALA A 66 7.15 6.57 -1.29
N LYS A 67 7.98 5.69 -0.72
CA LYS A 67 9.39 5.60 -1.06
C LYS A 67 9.61 5.12 -2.48
N MET A 68 8.85 4.11 -2.95
CA MET A 68 8.90 3.67 -4.35
C MET A 68 8.60 4.79 -5.35
N ALA A 69 7.67 5.69 -5.02
CA ALA A 69 7.36 6.85 -5.85
C ALA A 69 8.49 7.91 -5.83
N ALA A 70 9.22 8.03 -4.73
CA ALA A 70 10.28 9.00 -4.52
C ALA A 70 11.66 8.62 -5.12
N VAL A 71 11.92 7.35 -5.49
CA VAL A 71 13.21 6.89 -6.06
C VAL A 71 13.47 7.38 -7.50
N LYS A 72 12.84 8.48 -7.94
CA LYS A 72 12.84 8.93 -9.34
C LYS A 72 14.11 9.66 -9.82
N GLY A 73 15.26 9.56 -9.13
CA GLY A 73 16.40 10.45 -9.47
C GLY A 73 17.85 10.02 -9.26
N ILE A 74 18.18 8.91 -8.57
CA ILE A 74 19.59 8.69 -8.13
C ILE A 74 20.26 7.43 -8.71
N SER A 75 19.54 6.49 -9.32
CA SER A 75 20.09 5.17 -9.66
C SER A 75 20.92 5.08 -10.97
N LYS A 76 21.44 6.18 -11.52
CA LYS A 76 22.27 6.15 -12.75
C LYS A 76 23.74 6.56 -12.58
N LEU A 77 24.22 6.90 -11.37
CA LEU A 77 25.61 7.36 -11.18
C LEU A 77 26.45 6.59 -10.16
N SER A 78 25.89 5.63 -9.43
CA SER A 78 26.67 4.78 -8.53
C SER A 78 26.47 3.33 -8.92
N GLY A 79 27.50 2.69 -9.49
CA GLY A 79 27.51 1.25 -9.81
C GLY A 79 27.53 0.35 -8.58
N GLN A 80 26.82 0.71 -7.51
CA GLN A 80 26.71 -0.05 -6.27
C GLN A 80 25.26 -0.46 -6.06
N ALA A 81 25.09 -1.79 -6.00
CA ALA A 81 23.97 -2.60 -5.53
C ALA A 81 22.59 -1.93 -5.42
N LYS A 82 21.61 -2.50 -6.14
CA LYS A 82 20.16 -2.33 -5.98
C LYS A 82 19.80 -2.02 -4.52
N SER A 83 19.63 -0.74 -4.17
CA SER A 83 19.22 -0.37 -2.83
C SER A 83 17.72 -0.58 -2.73
N ASN A 84 17.35 -1.83 -2.42
CA ASN A 84 15.98 -2.17 -2.08
C ASN A 84 15.53 -1.27 -0.94
N THR A 85 14.66 -0.32 -1.26
CA THR A 85 14.46 0.89 -0.44
C THR A 85 13.59 0.62 0.80
N TYR A 86 13.00 -0.57 0.91
CA TYR A 86 12.12 -0.98 2.01
C TYR A 86 12.26 -2.48 2.32
N PRO A 87 12.32 -2.90 3.59
CA PRO A 87 12.42 -4.31 3.96
C PRO A 87 11.15 -5.11 3.66
N GLN A 88 11.23 -6.19 2.87
CA GLN A 88 10.08 -7.10 2.69
C GLN A 88 9.75 -7.83 4.00
N PRO A 89 8.45 -8.06 4.30
CA PRO A 89 8.02 -8.73 5.53
C PRO A 89 8.68 -10.10 5.78
N GLU A 90 8.84 -10.90 4.73
CA GLU A 90 9.53 -12.19 4.78
C GLU A 90 10.96 -12.03 5.28
N GLY A 91 11.65 -11.00 4.79
CA GLY A 91 13.03 -10.70 5.19
C GLY A 91 13.13 -10.29 6.66
N VAL A 92 12.19 -9.46 7.14
CA VAL A 92 12.13 -9.03 8.55
C VAL A 92 11.89 -10.23 9.48
N LEU A 93 10.97 -11.11 9.12
CA LEU A 93 10.72 -12.34 9.87
C LEU A 93 11.94 -13.26 9.85
N GLY A 94 12.59 -13.39 8.69
CA GLY A 94 13.84 -14.14 8.54
C GLY A 94 14.95 -13.64 9.45
N ASP A 95 15.17 -12.31 9.50
CA ASP A 95 16.17 -11.70 10.39
C ASP A 95 15.90 -12.00 11.87
N CYS A 96 14.63 -12.01 12.28
CA CYS A 96 14.22 -12.38 13.64
C CYS A 96 14.59 -13.83 13.97
N MET A 97 14.23 -14.77 13.07
CA MET A 97 14.52 -16.19 13.24
C MET A 97 16.02 -16.47 13.29
N LEU A 98 16.80 -15.83 12.41
CA LEU A 98 18.26 -15.94 12.39
C LEU A 98 18.89 -15.42 13.68
N HIS A 99 18.44 -14.27 14.18
CA HIS A 99 18.95 -13.67 15.40
C HIS A 99 18.74 -14.54 16.62
N TYR A 100 17.51 -15.05 16.81
CA TYR A 100 17.20 -15.90 17.96
C TYR A 100 17.70 -17.33 17.82
N GLY A 101 17.76 -17.88 16.60
CA GLY A 101 18.43 -19.16 16.34
C GLY A 101 19.89 -19.11 16.81
N LYS A 102 20.66 -18.13 16.33
CA LYS A 102 22.06 -17.96 16.77
C LYS A 102 22.21 -17.79 18.29
N LYS A 103 21.29 -17.06 18.93
CA LYS A 103 21.29 -16.87 20.40
C LYS A 103 20.96 -18.13 21.20
N LEU A 104 20.17 -19.05 20.64
CA LEU A 104 19.82 -20.31 21.29
C LEU A 104 20.99 -21.31 21.34
N GLY A 105 22.03 -21.09 20.55
CA GLY A 105 23.20 -21.96 20.46
C GLY A 105 23.03 -23.09 19.43
N GLU A 106 24.14 -23.55 18.86
CA GLU A 106 24.16 -24.48 17.73
C GLU A 106 23.82 -25.93 18.12
N ASP A 107 23.87 -26.26 19.41
CA ASP A 107 23.60 -27.60 19.95
C ASP A 107 22.10 -27.99 19.92
N SER A 108 21.21 -27.01 19.70
CA SER A 108 19.78 -27.23 19.65
C SER A 108 19.32 -27.45 18.21
N ILE A 109 18.68 -28.60 17.93
CA ILE A 109 18.08 -28.86 16.61
C ILE A 109 17.03 -27.79 16.27
N PHE A 110 16.31 -27.28 17.27
CA PHE A 110 15.36 -26.19 17.07
C PHE A 110 16.04 -24.88 16.64
N SER A 111 17.21 -24.58 17.21
CA SER A 111 18.03 -23.44 16.79
C SER A 111 18.44 -23.57 15.32
N GLN A 112 18.92 -24.75 14.93
CA GLN A 112 19.28 -25.03 13.53
C GLN A 112 18.06 -24.88 12.61
N CYS A 113 16.90 -25.41 12.97
CA CYS A 113 15.66 -25.23 12.20
C CYS A 113 15.24 -23.76 12.07
N LEU A 114 15.40 -22.94 13.12
CA LEU A 114 15.15 -21.51 13.06
C LEU A 114 16.09 -20.81 12.07
N ILE A 115 17.36 -21.22 12.04
CA ILE A 115 18.33 -20.67 11.09
C ILE A 115 17.92 -21.02 9.66
N GLU A 116 17.66 -22.30 9.37
CA GLU A 116 17.22 -22.77 8.03
C GLU A 116 15.96 -22.05 7.54
N MET A 117 14.94 -21.92 8.42
CA MET A 117 13.71 -21.19 8.11
C MET A 117 14.00 -19.71 7.84
N GLY A 118 14.87 -19.11 8.65
CA GLY A 118 15.28 -17.72 8.50
C GLY A 118 15.98 -17.47 7.16
N GLU A 119 16.91 -18.33 6.76
CA GLU A 119 17.62 -18.23 5.48
C GLU A 119 16.67 -18.40 4.28
N ALA A 120 15.75 -19.36 4.34
CA ALA A 120 14.75 -19.54 3.29
C ALA A 120 13.84 -18.30 3.15
N LEU A 121 13.43 -17.68 4.26
CA LEU A 121 12.65 -16.44 4.22
C LEU A 121 13.44 -15.25 3.67
N LYS A 122 14.75 -15.16 3.94
CA LYS A 122 15.61 -14.15 3.30
C LYS A 122 15.68 -14.35 1.79
N GLN A 123 15.82 -15.59 1.32
CA GLN A 123 15.79 -15.90 -0.11
C GLN A 123 14.43 -15.52 -0.73
N MET A 124 13.32 -15.82 -0.06
CA MET A 124 11.99 -15.40 -0.53
C MET A 124 11.85 -13.86 -0.62
N ALA A 125 12.45 -13.13 0.31
CA ALA A 125 12.51 -11.66 0.23
C ALA A 125 13.26 -11.18 -1.01
N ASP A 126 14.38 -11.82 -1.37
CA ASP A 126 15.14 -11.52 -2.59
C ASP A 126 14.34 -11.78 -3.87
N VAL A 127 13.56 -12.87 -3.92
CA VAL A 127 12.62 -13.14 -5.01
C VAL A 127 11.52 -12.06 -5.05
N LYS A 128 10.99 -11.65 -3.90
CA LYS A 128 9.98 -10.59 -3.81
C LYS A 128 10.49 -9.24 -4.31
N TYR A 129 11.73 -8.87 -3.99
CA TYR A 129 12.35 -7.67 -4.55
C TYR A 129 12.51 -7.75 -6.07
N SER A 130 12.88 -8.93 -6.57
CA SER A 130 13.02 -9.16 -8.02
C SER A 130 11.67 -9.05 -8.74
N LEU A 131 10.59 -9.54 -8.13
CA LEU A 131 9.22 -9.33 -8.63
C LEU A 131 8.90 -7.83 -8.71
N ASP A 132 9.10 -7.09 -7.62
CA ASP A 132 8.77 -5.65 -7.57
C ASP A 132 9.50 -4.86 -8.67
N ASP A 133 10.79 -5.15 -8.87
CA ASP A 133 11.61 -4.54 -9.93
C ASP A 133 11.11 -4.93 -11.33
N ASN A 134 10.82 -6.21 -11.55
CA ASN A 134 10.35 -6.72 -12.85
C ASN A 134 9.00 -6.12 -13.23
N ILE A 135 8.01 -6.15 -12.33
CA ILE A 135 6.69 -5.56 -12.60
C ILE A 135 6.80 -4.05 -12.82
N LYS A 136 7.68 -3.37 -12.09
CA LYS A 136 7.88 -1.94 -12.30
C LYS A 136 8.37 -1.63 -13.73
N GLN A 137 9.37 -2.35 -14.22
CA GLN A 137 9.98 -2.12 -15.53
C GLN A 137 9.08 -2.62 -16.68
N SER A 138 8.49 -3.80 -16.52
CA SER A 138 7.81 -4.52 -17.61
C SER A 138 6.32 -4.19 -17.71
N PHE A 139 5.72 -3.57 -16.69
CA PHE A 139 4.29 -3.27 -16.65
C PHE A 139 3.99 -1.81 -16.27
N LEU A 140 4.49 -1.33 -15.12
CA LEU A 140 4.14 0.02 -14.65
C LEU A 140 4.77 1.14 -15.50
N GLU A 141 6.03 1.00 -15.91
CA GLU A 141 6.70 2.01 -16.75
C GLU A 141 6.05 2.16 -18.15
N PRO A 142 5.72 1.06 -18.88
CA PRO A 142 4.93 1.15 -20.11
C PRO A 142 3.57 1.82 -19.93
N LEU A 143 2.80 1.47 -18.90
CA LEU A 143 1.51 2.13 -18.62
C LEU A 143 1.69 3.62 -18.29
N HIS A 144 2.75 3.99 -17.57
CA HIS A 144 3.07 5.39 -17.31
C HIS A 144 3.45 6.14 -18.59
N HIS A 145 4.16 5.51 -19.52
CA HIS A 145 4.46 6.08 -20.83
C HIS A 145 3.16 6.35 -21.60
N LEU A 146 2.30 5.34 -21.72
CA LEU A 146 0.98 5.44 -22.36
C LEU A 146 0.16 6.60 -21.79
N GLN A 147 0.13 6.75 -20.46
CA GLN A 147 -0.57 7.83 -19.78
C GLN A 147 0.00 9.21 -20.06
N THR A 148 1.32 9.37 -19.98
CA THR A 148 1.97 10.69 -19.99
C THR A 148 2.32 11.18 -21.40
N LYS A 149 2.29 10.29 -22.39
CA LYS A 149 2.62 10.57 -23.80
C LYS A 149 1.37 10.43 -24.67
N ASP A 150 0.97 9.21 -25.01
CA ASP A 150 0.01 8.95 -26.08
C ASP A 150 -1.40 9.41 -25.68
N LEU A 151 -1.87 9.01 -24.49
CA LEU A 151 -3.17 9.47 -23.98
C LEU A 151 -3.19 10.99 -23.84
N LYS A 152 -2.11 11.60 -23.34
CA LYS A 152 -2.01 13.05 -23.18
C LYS A 152 -2.08 13.78 -24.53
N GLU A 153 -1.46 13.25 -25.57
CA GLU A 153 -1.51 13.78 -26.93
C GLU A 153 -2.91 13.66 -27.54
N VAL A 154 -3.55 12.50 -27.43
CA VAL A 154 -4.93 12.28 -27.89
C VAL A 154 -5.90 13.22 -27.18
N MET A 155 -5.79 13.37 -25.86
CA MET A 155 -6.61 14.30 -25.09
C MET A 155 -6.37 15.76 -25.49
N HIS A 156 -5.14 16.12 -25.88
CA HIS A 156 -4.85 17.45 -26.43
C HIS A 156 -5.59 17.68 -27.76
N HIS A 157 -5.54 16.72 -28.69
CA HIS A 157 -6.25 16.82 -29.97
C HIS A 157 -7.77 16.92 -29.78
N ARG A 158 -8.37 16.11 -28.90
CA ARG A 158 -9.80 16.16 -28.57
C ARG A 158 -10.21 17.51 -27.99
N LYS A 159 -9.45 18.03 -27.03
CA LYS A 159 -9.70 19.37 -26.45
C LYS A 159 -9.61 20.47 -27.50
N LYS A 160 -8.64 20.38 -28.42
CA LYS A 160 -8.46 21.32 -29.52
C LYS A 160 -9.65 21.24 -30.50
N LEU A 161 -10.09 20.05 -30.86
CA LEU A 161 -11.26 19.79 -31.70
C LEU A 161 -12.53 20.43 -31.12
N GLN A 162 -12.83 20.15 -29.85
CA GLN A 162 -13.99 20.75 -29.18
C GLN A 162 -13.93 22.29 -29.25
N GLY A 163 -12.76 22.87 -29.00
CA GLY A 163 -12.55 24.31 -29.09
C GLY A 163 -12.66 24.88 -30.50
N ARG A 164 -12.43 24.10 -31.56
CA ARG A 164 -12.63 24.51 -32.97
C ARG A 164 -14.08 24.36 -33.40
N ARG A 165 -14.75 23.27 -33.00
CA ARG A 165 -16.18 23.06 -33.23
C ARG A 165 -17.00 24.23 -32.71
N LEU A 166 -16.79 24.62 -31.44
CA LEU A 166 -17.48 25.75 -30.82
C LEU A 166 -17.21 27.08 -31.53
N ASP A 167 -16.00 27.29 -32.08
CA ASP A 167 -15.65 28.50 -32.84
C ASP A 167 -16.42 28.58 -34.15
N PHE A 168 -16.44 27.46 -34.89
CA PHE A 168 -17.18 27.30 -36.14
C PHE A 168 -18.69 27.48 -35.92
N ASP A 169 -19.27 26.77 -34.93
CA ASP A 169 -20.70 26.86 -34.61
C ASP A 169 -21.12 28.27 -34.19
N CYS A 170 -20.29 28.95 -33.37
CA CYS A 170 -20.54 30.33 -32.96
C CYS A 170 -20.54 31.29 -34.16
N LYS A 171 -19.55 31.20 -35.04
CA LYS A 171 -19.44 32.05 -36.24
C LYS A 171 -20.61 31.82 -37.20
N ARG A 172 -20.91 30.56 -37.52
CA ARG A 172 -22.04 30.17 -38.37
C ARG A 172 -23.37 30.69 -37.83
N ARG A 173 -23.62 30.51 -36.52
CA ARG A 173 -24.85 30.98 -35.86
C ARG A 173 -24.98 32.50 -35.87
N ARG A 174 -23.88 33.23 -35.64
CA ARG A 174 -23.89 34.70 -35.63
C ARG A 174 -24.13 35.26 -37.03
N GLN A 175 -23.55 34.65 -38.06
CA GLN A 175 -23.82 35.02 -39.46
C GLN A 175 -25.29 34.79 -39.81
N ALA A 176 -25.85 33.62 -39.46
CA ALA A 176 -27.27 33.33 -39.67
C ALA A 176 -28.23 34.30 -38.93
N LYS A 177 -27.78 34.89 -37.81
CA LYS A 177 -28.50 35.93 -37.06
C LYS A 177 -28.27 37.36 -37.58
N GLY A 178 -27.69 37.52 -38.77
CA GLY A 178 -27.48 38.83 -39.40
C GLY A 178 -26.25 39.60 -38.93
N SER A 179 -25.33 38.98 -38.16
CA SER A 179 -24.02 39.61 -37.89
C SER A 179 -23.16 39.59 -39.15
N HIS A 180 -22.47 40.69 -39.44
CA HIS A 180 -21.52 40.76 -40.55
C HIS A 180 -20.23 39.97 -40.21
N ILE A 181 -20.22 38.68 -40.53
CA ILE A 181 -19.06 37.80 -40.48
C ILE A 181 -18.71 37.44 -41.93
N PRO A 182 -17.50 37.77 -42.42
CA PRO A 182 -17.09 37.43 -43.78
C PRO A 182 -17.13 35.92 -44.03
N ASP A 183 -17.49 35.50 -45.24
CA ASP A 183 -17.52 34.07 -45.61
C ASP A 183 -16.14 33.42 -45.48
N ASP A 184 -15.08 34.15 -45.84
CA ASP A 184 -13.69 33.70 -45.66
C ASP A 184 -13.35 33.37 -44.20
N GLU A 185 -13.94 34.10 -43.26
CA GLU A 185 -13.73 33.87 -41.83
C GLU A 185 -14.44 32.62 -41.31
N ILE A 186 -15.53 32.21 -41.95
CA ILE A 186 -16.26 30.98 -41.64
C ILE A 186 -15.56 29.79 -42.28
N ARG A 187 -15.17 29.91 -43.55
CA ARG A 187 -14.39 28.90 -44.25
C ARG A 187 -13.09 28.57 -43.51
N GLN A 188 -12.35 29.58 -43.06
CA GLN A 188 -11.15 29.37 -42.22
C GLN A 188 -11.44 28.70 -40.87
N ALA A 189 -12.64 28.86 -40.31
CA ALA A 189 -13.02 28.21 -39.06
C ALA A 189 -13.41 26.75 -39.30
N GLU A 190 -14.07 26.48 -40.42
CA GLU A 190 -14.41 25.14 -40.92
C GLU A 190 -13.15 24.32 -41.21
N ASP A 191 -12.21 24.87 -41.99
CA ASP A 191 -10.94 24.19 -42.33
C ASP A 191 -10.18 23.78 -41.06
N LYS A 192 -10.09 24.68 -40.07
CA LYS A 192 -9.43 24.40 -38.77
C LYS A 192 -10.18 23.38 -37.93
N PHE A 193 -11.50 23.32 -38.06
CA PHE A 193 -12.33 22.29 -37.41
C PHE A 193 -12.08 20.93 -38.07
N ALA A 194 -12.12 20.85 -39.40
CA ALA A 194 -11.84 19.64 -40.18
C ALA A 194 -10.43 19.08 -39.90
N GLU A 195 -9.39 19.91 -39.93
CA GLU A 195 -8.03 19.51 -39.57
C GLU A 195 -7.94 18.95 -38.14
N SER A 196 -8.61 19.60 -37.19
CA SER A 196 -8.59 19.13 -35.79
C SER A 196 -9.39 17.85 -35.60
N LEU A 197 -10.42 17.64 -36.41
CA LEU A 197 -11.24 16.42 -36.40
C LEU A 197 -10.39 15.24 -36.90
N GLN A 198 -9.71 15.41 -38.03
CA GLN A 198 -8.83 14.40 -38.60
C GLN A 198 -7.71 14.00 -37.62
N LEU A 199 -7.05 14.98 -36.99
CA LEU A 199 -6.00 14.69 -36.01
C LEU A 199 -6.52 13.94 -34.78
N ALA A 200 -7.69 14.30 -34.27
CA ALA A 200 -8.30 13.59 -33.15
C ALA A 200 -8.72 12.16 -33.53
N GLN A 201 -9.29 11.97 -34.72
CA GLN A 201 -9.67 10.66 -35.24
C GLN A 201 -8.44 9.74 -35.40
N ILE A 202 -7.39 10.22 -36.07
CA ILE A 202 -6.16 9.43 -36.26
C ILE A 202 -5.51 9.11 -34.90
N GLY A 203 -5.45 10.08 -33.98
CA GLY A 203 -4.90 9.86 -32.65
C GLY A 203 -5.66 8.79 -31.86
N MET A 204 -7.00 8.88 -31.82
CA MET A 204 -7.82 7.88 -31.14
C MET A 204 -7.76 6.51 -31.82
N PHE A 205 -7.75 6.48 -33.16
CA PHE A 205 -7.63 5.23 -33.91
C PHE A 205 -6.32 4.52 -33.59
N ASN A 206 -5.17 5.20 -33.73
CA ASN A 206 -3.86 4.59 -33.48
C ASN A 206 -3.70 4.11 -32.03
N LEU A 207 -4.29 4.85 -31.07
CA LEU A 207 -4.31 4.45 -29.67
C LEU A 207 -5.09 3.14 -29.46
N LEU A 208 -6.26 3.02 -30.09
CA LEU A 208 -7.19 1.91 -29.88
C LEU A 208 -6.88 0.68 -30.74
N ASP A 209 -6.23 0.87 -31.89
CA ASP A 209 -5.85 -0.19 -32.82
C ASP A 209 -4.58 -0.93 -32.33
N ASN A 210 -3.79 -0.32 -31.45
CA ASN A 210 -2.56 -0.92 -30.91
C ASN A 210 -2.81 -1.79 -29.66
N ASP A 211 -3.85 -2.64 -29.69
CA ASP A 211 -4.26 -3.49 -28.56
C ASP A 211 -3.24 -4.57 -28.20
N VAL A 212 -2.44 -4.99 -29.18
CA VAL A 212 -1.37 -5.99 -29.04
C VAL A 212 -0.37 -5.60 -27.96
N GLU A 213 0.04 -4.33 -27.88
CA GLU A 213 0.99 -3.87 -26.86
C GLU A 213 0.40 -3.92 -25.46
N GLN A 214 -0.89 -3.59 -25.30
CA GLN A 214 -1.54 -3.66 -23.98
C GLN A 214 -1.78 -5.11 -23.55
N VAL A 215 -2.11 -6.01 -24.48
CA VAL A 215 -2.20 -7.45 -24.19
C VAL A 215 -0.83 -8.01 -23.81
N ALA A 216 0.25 -7.60 -24.49
CA ALA A 216 1.62 -8.00 -24.14
C ALA A 216 2.01 -7.55 -22.72
N GLN A 217 1.66 -6.32 -22.33
CA GLN A 217 1.89 -5.82 -20.97
C GLN A 217 1.21 -6.69 -19.90
N LEU A 218 -0.04 -7.11 -20.13
CA LEU A 218 -0.75 -8.02 -19.22
C LEU A 218 -0.09 -9.40 -19.15
N SER A 219 0.40 -9.92 -20.29
CA SER A 219 1.15 -11.18 -20.32
C SER A 219 2.43 -11.09 -19.49
N PHE A 220 3.23 -10.03 -19.63
CA PHE A 220 4.43 -9.83 -18.82
C PHE A 220 4.12 -9.72 -17.32
N PHE A 221 3.01 -9.07 -16.96
CA PHE A 221 2.57 -9.03 -15.56
C PHE A 221 2.26 -10.44 -15.02
N ALA A 222 1.50 -11.23 -15.77
CA ALA A 222 1.16 -12.60 -15.38
C ALA A 222 2.39 -13.51 -15.30
N GLU A 223 3.31 -13.41 -16.26
CA GLU A 223 4.57 -14.15 -16.28
C GLU A 223 5.46 -13.80 -15.07
N GLY A 224 5.57 -12.51 -14.72
CA GLY A 224 6.31 -12.08 -13.54
C GLY A 224 5.76 -12.67 -12.23
N LEU A 225 4.43 -12.71 -12.08
CA LEU A 225 3.80 -13.35 -10.92
C LEU A 225 4.04 -14.87 -10.90
N LEU A 226 3.92 -15.52 -12.05
CA LEU A 226 4.15 -16.96 -12.18
C LEU A 226 5.58 -17.32 -11.77
N GLU A 227 6.57 -16.60 -12.29
CA GLU A 227 7.98 -16.82 -12.00
C GLU A 227 8.26 -16.62 -10.50
N TYR A 228 7.75 -15.53 -9.90
CA TYR A 228 7.86 -15.29 -8.45
C TYR A 228 7.35 -16.47 -7.63
N HIS A 229 6.13 -16.93 -7.90
CA HIS A 229 5.53 -18.03 -7.15
C HIS A 229 6.24 -19.37 -7.37
N GLN A 230 6.76 -19.62 -8.58
CA GLN A 230 7.57 -20.81 -8.87
C GLN A 230 8.85 -20.81 -8.03
N GLN A 231 9.58 -19.70 -8.01
CA GLN A 231 10.82 -19.59 -7.23
C GLN A 231 10.56 -19.74 -5.72
N CYS A 232 9.51 -19.09 -5.19
CA CYS A 232 9.10 -19.29 -3.80
C CYS A 232 8.76 -20.76 -3.50
N THR A 233 8.08 -21.44 -4.43
CA THR A 233 7.72 -22.86 -4.27
C THR A 233 8.97 -23.74 -4.18
N GLU A 234 9.98 -23.50 -5.01
CA GLU A 234 11.22 -24.29 -4.98
C GLU A 234 12.01 -24.06 -3.69
N ILE A 235 12.09 -22.82 -3.20
CA ILE A 235 12.70 -22.51 -1.89
C ILE A 235 11.97 -23.26 -0.76
N LEU A 236 10.63 -23.19 -0.73
CA LEU A 236 9.82 -23.83 0.31
C LEU A 236 9.88 -25.36 0.25
N LYS A 237 9.94 -25.96 -0.95
CA LYS A 237 10.14 -27.42 -1.09
C LYS A 237 11.46 -27.86 -0.47
N GLY A 238 12.54 -27.15 -0.76
CA GLY A 238 13.86 -27.42 -0.16
C GLY A 238 13.81 -27.33 1.37
N LEU A 239 13.25 -26.24 1.88
CA LEU A 239 13.09 -26.01 3.32
C LEU A 239 12.26 -27.10 4.01
N VAL A 240 11.11 -27.47 3.44
CA VAL A 240 10.26 -28.53 4.01
C VAL A 240 11.02 -29.85 4.07
N SER A 241 11.79 -30.19 3.03
CA SER A 241 12.63 -31.39 3.04
C SER A 241 13.65 -31.36 4.18
N THR A 242 14.40 -30.26 4.32
CA THR A 242 15.40 -30.08 5.37
C THR A 242 14.79 -30.15 6.77
N LEU A 243 13.63 -29.51 6.98
CA LEU A 243 12.96 -29.51 8.28
C LEU A 243 12.40 -30.88 8.65
N MET A 244 11.92 -31.67 7.67
CA MET A 244 11.48 -33.04 7.93
C MET A 244 12.65 -33.94 8.34
N GLU A 245 13.80 -33.81 7.67
CA GLU A 245 15.02 -34.54 8.04
C GLU A 245 15.49 -34.18 9.46
N LYS A 246 15.55 -32.88 9.80
CA LYS A 246 15.91 -32.42 11.16
C LYS A 246 14.89 -32.87 12.21
N LYS A 247 13.60 -32.92 11.87
CA LYS A 247 12.56 -33.46 12.76
C LYS A 247 12.83 -34.93 13.05
N ASP A 248 13.11 -35.72 12.01
CA ASP A 248 13.38 -37.15 12.17
C ASP A 248 14.68 -37.38 12.97
N GLU A 249 15.72 -36.57 12.75
CA GLU A 249 16.93 -36.56 13.59
C GLU A 249 16.60 -36.28 15.07
N ALA A 250 15.78 -35.27 15.34
CA ALA A 250 15.37 -34.92 16.70
C ALA A 250 14.57 -36.02 17.39
N VAL A 251 13.71 -36.72 16.66
CA VAL A 251 12.91 -37.84 17.17
C VAL A 251 13.80 -39.04 17.50
N ASN A 252 14.83 -39.30 16.68
CA ASN A 252 15.72 -40.44 16.84
C ASN A 252 16.91 -40.18 17.79
N ARG A 253 17.09 -38.93 18.24
CA ARG A 253 18.11 -38.56 19.22
C ARG A 253 17.94 -39.33 20.55
N PRO A 254 19.02 -39.91 21.11
CA PRO A 254 18.98 -40.47 22.46
C PRO A 254 18.56 -39.42 23.49
N LYS A 255 17.53 -39.72 24.29
CA LYS A 255 17.07 -38.83 25.37
C LYS A 255 18.14 -38.78 26.45
N LEU A 256 18.67 -37.58 26.70
CA LEU A 256 19.53 -37.34 27.86
C LEU A 256 18.66 -37.31 29.11
N GLU A 257 19.02 -38.11 30.12
CA GLU A 257 18.41 -38.03 31.44
C GLU A 257 18.91 -36.76 32.12
N PHE A 258 18.01 -35.81 32.38
CA PHE A 258 18.35 -34.62 33.13
C PHE A 258 18.38 -34.97 34.62
N VAL A 259 19.57 -34.93 35.21
CA VAL A 259 19.75 -35.02 36.65
C VAL A 259 19.86 -33.58 37.19
N PRO A 260 18.86 -33.07 37.94
CA PRO A 260 18.93 -31.74 38.52
C PRO A 260 20.12 -31.65 39.47
N LYS A 261 20.91 -30.58 39.34
CA LYS A 261 21.99 -30.30 40.30
C LYS A 261 21.39 -30.01 41.67
N THR A 262 21.94 -30.62 42.69
CA THR A 262 21.59 -30.36 44.09
C THR A 262 22.31 -29.12 44.60
N LEU A 263 21.87 -28.58 45.74
CA LEU A 263 22.57 -27.47 46.40
C LEU A 263 24.03 -27.83 46.78
N ALA A 264 24.31 -29.11 47.02
CA ALA A 264 25.67 -29.59 47.28
C ALA A 264 26.56 -29.51 46.02
N ASP A 265 26.00 -29.74 44.84
CA ASP A 265 26.70 -29.67 43.55
C ASP A 265 26.99 -28.23 43.11
N LEU A 266 26.37 -27.24 43.76
CA LEU A 266 26.56 -25.81 43.47
C LEU A 266 27.65 -25.16 44.33
N ASN A 267 28.30 -25.92 45.23
CA ASN A 267 29.39 -25.44 46.09
C ASN A 267 29.04 -24.12 46.82
N ILE A 268 27.76 -23.93 47.16
CA ILE A 268 27.32 -22.78 47.95
C ILE A 268 27.78 -23.05 49.38
N GLU A 269 29.00 -22.63 49.71
CA GLU A 269 29.48 -22.61 51.09
C GLU A 269 28.46 -21.83 51.91
N GLY A 270 27.92 -22.51 52.92
CA GLY A 270 26.93 -21.92 53.81
C GLY A 270 27.50 -20.65 54.42
N ILE A 271 26.76 -19.55 54.30
CA ILE A 271 26.90 -18.39 55.18
C ILE A 271 26.43 -18.84 56.57
N HIS A 272 27.25 -19.66 57.23
CA HIS A 272 27.00 -20.17 58.57
C HIS A 272 28.28 -20.16 59.41
N ASP A 273 29.15 -19.17 59.21
CA ASP A 273 30.30 -18.90 60.08
C ASP A 273 30.33 -17.45 60.57
N LEU A 274 29.21 -16.99 61.13
CA LEU A 274 29.19 -15.85 62.06
C LEU A 274 28.24 -16.12 63.23
N ASN A 275 28.51 -17.13 64.08
CA ASN A 275 28.35 -16.98 65.54
C ASN A 275 28.91 -18.18 66.35
N ASN A 276 30.16 -18.06 66.77
CA ASN A 276 30.68 -18.34 68.11
C ASN A 276 30.06 -19.49 68.98
N GLY A 277 30.86 -20.54 69.22
CA GLY A 277 31.16 -21.03 70.58
C GLY A 277 30.40 -22.25 71.14
N ARG A 278 31.07 -23.42 71.19
CA ARG A 278 31.47 -24.15 72.43
C ARG A 278 31.86 -25.61 72.16
N ARG A 279 32.83 -26.07 72.97
CA ARG A 279 33.45 -27.40 73.09
C ARG A 279 32.46 -28.56 73.36
N TYR A 280 32.83 -29.77 72.91
CA TYR A 280 33.23 -31.02 73.63
C TYR A 280 33.10 -32.16 72.59
N GLY A 281 34.11 -32.96 72.26
CA GLY A 281 34.64 -34.06 73.07
C GLY A 281 34.29 -35.42 72.42
N SER A 282 35.30 -36.09 71.86
CA SER A 282 35.52 -37.55 71.77
C SER A 282 34.46 -38.54 71.20
N THR A 283 35.02 -39.52 70.47
CA THR A 283 34.65 -40.94 70.30
C THR A 283 33.66 -41.42 69.21
N GLN A 284 34.22 -42.38 68.47
CA GLN A 284 33.66 -43.66 68.02
C GLN A 284 32.87 -43.74 66.70
N SER A 285 33.44 -44.59 65.84
CA SER A 285 32.79 -45.37 64.80
C SER A 285 31.51 -46.03 65.29
N LEU A 286 30.41 -45.88 64.57
CA LEU A 286 29.32 -46.85 64.56
C LEU A 286 28.65 -46.91 63.19
N SER A 287 28.47 -48.15 62.78
CA SER A 287 27.87 -48.66 61.56
C SER A 287 26.34 -48.52 61.52
N ARG A 288 25.83 -48.26 60.31
CA ARG A 288 24.50 -48.62 59.74
C ARG A 288 23.27 -47.86 60.29
N PRO A 289 22.13 -47.77 59.55
CA PRO A 289 21.62 -48.74 58.59
C PRO A 289 21.11 -48.21 57.24
N ALA A 290 20.85 -49.15 56.33
CA ALA A 290 20.08 -48.97 55.12
C ALA A 290 18.71 -48.36 55.44
N ARG A 291 18.39 -47.22 54.83
CA ARG A 291 17.05 -46.62 54.92
C ARG A 291 16.23 -47.08 53.71
N SER A 292 15.11 -47.68 54.06
CA SER A 292 14.02 -48.14 53.22
C SER A 292 13.63 -47.13 52.14
N ARG A 293 13.33 -47.67 50.95
CA ARG A 293 12.60 -47.01 49.86
C ARG A 293 11.35 -46.34 50.42
N LEU A 294 11.26 -45.02 50.29
CA LEU A 294 9.98 -44.32 50.22
C LEU A 294 9.50 -44.37 48.76
N PRO A 295 8.20 -44.63 48.49
CA PRO A 295 7.69 -44.48 47.13
C PRO A 295 7.66 -42.98 46.78
N PRO A 296 7.94 -42.59 45.52
CA PRO A 296 7.70 -41.21 45.12
C PRO A 296 6.20 -40.92 45.19
N SER A 297 5.86 -39.84 45.87
CA SER A 297 4.54 -39.23 45.91
C SER A 297 4.07 -38.96 44.47
N SER A 298 3.06 -39.70 44.04
CA SER A 298 2.28 -39.42 42.83
C SER A 298 1.57 -38.08 42.99
N SER A 299 1.96 -37.06 42.20
CA SER A 299 1.11 -35.94 41.75
C SER A 299 1.94 -34.94 40.92
N VAL A 300 2.33 -35.34 39.71
CA VAL A 300 2.47 -34.39 38.61
C VAL A 300 1.70 -35.03 37.47
N GLY A 301 0.64 -34.36 37.02
CA GLY A 301 -0.33 -34.89 36.07
C GLY A 301 0.36 -35.45 34.83
N ASP A 302 -0.12 -36.62 34.41
CA ASP A 302 0.26 -37.31 33.20
C ASP A 302 -0.12 -36.45 31.98
N LEU A 303 0.80 -35.59 31.53
CA LEU A 303 0.76 -34.92 30.23
C LEU A 303 1.38 -35.86 29.18
N SER A 304 0.83 -37.07 29.08
CA SER A 304 1.15 -38.07 28.06
C SER A 304 0.08 -38.07 26.97
N SER A 305 -0.19 -36.90 26.41
CA SER A 305 -0.76 -36.80 25.07
C SER A 305 0.36 -36.28 24.17
N ASP A 306 0.96 -37.20 23.41
CA ASP A 306 2.01 -36.91 22.44
C ASP A 306 1.56 -35.77 21.50
N PRO A 307 2.09 -34.53 21.66
CA PRO A 307 1.62 -33.37 20.90
C PRO A 307 1.90 -33.51 19.40
N LEU A 308 2.81 -34.43 19.03
CA LEU A 308 3.20 -34.72 17.66
C LEU A 308 2.14 -35.50 16.87
N LYS A 309 1.23 -36.22 17.54
CA LYS A 309 0.13 -36.93 16.86
C LYS A 309 -1.00 -36.02 16.38
N ALA A 310 -1.12 -34.82 16.92
CA ALA A 310 -2.16 -33.85 16.55
C ALA A 310 -1.83 -33.05 15.28
N TRP A 311 -0.58 -33.11 14.80
CA TRP A 311 -0.04 -32.28 13.71
C TRP A 311 0.16 -33.02 12.37
N GLU A 312 -0.30 -34.28 12.22
CA GLU A 312 -0.21 -34.93 10.90
C GLU A 312 -0.99 -34.12 9.84
N ALA A 313 -0.25 -33.40 9.00
CA ALA A 313 -0.79 -32.62 7.90
C ALA A 313 -1.46 -33.58 6.90
N PRO A 314 -2.66 -33.26 6.38
CA PRO A 314 -3.31 -34.11 5.40
C PRO A 314 -2.42 -34.24 4.15
N SER A 315 -2.25 -35.47 3.67
CA SER A 315 -1.42 -35.80 2.50
C SER A 315 -1.85 -34.99 1.26
N PRO A 316 -0.94 -34.70 0.31
CA PRO A 316 -1.29 -34.00 -0.91
C PRO A 316 -2.39 -34.76 -1.66
N LEU A 317 -3.51 -34.08 -1.95
CA LEU A 317 -4.61 -34.64 -2.73
C LEU A 317 -4.07 -35.15 -4.07
N LYS A 318 -4.31 -36.44 -4.36
CA LYS A 318 -4.07 -37.00 -5.70
C LYS A 318 -4.92 -36.23 -6.72
N PRO A 319 -4.40 -35.95 -7.93
CA PRO A 319 -5.19 -35.29 -8.97
C PRO A 319 -6.39 -36.17 -9.33
N ALA A 320 -7.59 -35.63 -9.13
CA ALA A 320 -8.83 -36.32 -9.46
C ALA A 320 -8.98 -36.45 -10.97
N SER A 321 -9.14 -37.69 -11.43
CA SER A 321 -9.45 -38.04 -12.81
C SER A 321 -10.78 -37.40 -13.23
N ARG A 322 -10.75 -36.58 -14.29
CA ARG A 322 -11.95 -36.05 -14.98
C ARG A 322 -12.83 -37.19 -15.50
N PRO A 323 -14.15 -37.18 -15.30
CA PRO A 323 -15.08 -37.84 -16.21
C PRO A 323 -15.38 -36.92 -17.39
N ALA A 324 -15.48 -37.50 -18.57
CA ALA A 324 -15.73 -36.83 -19.83
C ALA A 324 -17.23 -36.75 -20.18
N HIS A 325 -17.55 -35.72 -20.99
CA HIS A 325 -18.68 -35.53 -21.92
C HIS A 325 -19.96 -34.83 -21.44
N PRO A 326 -20.77 -34.19 -22.34
CA PRO A 326 -20.50 -33.71 -23.71
C PRO A 326 -20.82 -32.21 -23.92
N ALA A 327 -20.48 -31.70 -25.11
CA ALA A 327 -20.85 -30.37 -25.61
C ALA A 327 -22.37 -30.21 -25.80
N TYR A 328 -22.92 -29.03 -25.50
CA TYR A 328 -23.81 -28.24 -26.37
C TYR A 328 -24.22 -26.89 -25.71
N THR A 329 -23.98 -25.82 -26.47
CA THR A 329 -24.88 -24.66 -26.72
C THR A 329 -25.33 -23.71 -25.61
N ARG A 330 -24.69 -22.54 -25.62
CA ARG A 330 -25.25 -21.16 -25.60
C ARG A 330 -26.73 -21.00 -25.22
N GLN A 331 -26.98 -20.45 -24.03
CA GLN A 331 -28.11 -19.54 -23.75
C GLN A 331 -27.84 -18.73 -22.46
N SER A 332 -28.11 -17.42 -22.53
CA SER A 332 -28.23 -16.50 -21.40
C SER A 332 -29.47 -16.84 -20.57
N PRO A 333 -29.50 -16.48 -19.28
CA PRO A 333 -30.64 -15.68 -18.84
C PRO A 333 -30.29 -14.55 -17.86
N VAL A 334 -31.18 -13.57 -17.90
CA VAL A 334 -31.39 -12.44 -16.99
C VAL A 334 -31.92 -12.89 -15.62
N ASP A 335 -31.66 -12.03 -14.62
CA ASP A 335 -32.36 -11.82 -13.35
C ASP A 335 -32.64 -13.00 -12.41
N LEU A 336 -31.85 -13.07 -11.32
CA LEU A 336 -32.35 -13.53 -10.02
C LEU A 336 -31.73 -12.71 -8.88
N LEU A 337 -32.52 -11.75 -8.40
CA LEU A 337 -32.32 -11.03 -7.14
C LEU A 337 -32.82 -11.92 -6.00
N GLY A 338 -31.97 -12.22 -5.01
CA GLY A 338 -32.36 -13.04 -3.86
C GLY A 338 -31.24 -13.29 -2.86
N ASP A 339 -31.08 -12.32 -1.95
CA ASP A 339 -30.76 -12.51 -0.53
C ASP A 339 -29.41 -13.15 -0.13
N LEU A 340 -28.43 -12.30 0.20
CA LEU A 340 -27.35 -12.63 1.14
C LEU A 340 -27.17 -11.50 2.16
N THR A 341 -27.32 -11.90 3.40
CA THR A 341 -27.17 -11.17 4.68
C THR A 341 -25.84 -10.43 4.84
N PRO A 342 -25.78 -9.30 5.57
CA PRO A 342 -24.52 -8.64 5.91
C PRO A 342 -23.95 -9.17 7.24
N ALA A 343 -22.73 -9.68 7.22
CA ALA A 343 -21.83 -9.81 8.36
C ALA A 343 -20.42 -9.52 7.81
N VAL A 344 -19.59 -8.61 8.34
CA VAL A 344 -19.29 -8.36 9.75
C VAL A 344 -18.90 -6.88 9.88
N GLY A 345 -19.67 -6.11 10.66
CA GLY A 345 -19.32 -4.74 11.03
C GLY A 345 -18.32 -4.74 12.19
N PHE A 346 -17.16 -4.11 11.99
CA PHE A 346 -16.24 -3.82 13.09
C PHE A 346 -16.76 -2.62 13.88
N LYS A 347 -17.04 -2.86 15.16
CA LYS A 347 -17.51 -1.85 16.12
C LYS A 347 -16.34 -0.99 16.60
N PRO A 348 -16.46 0.35 16.64
CA PRO A 348 -15.53 1.19 17.39
C PRO A 348 -15.73 0.99 18.91
N HIS A 349 -14.62 0.88 19.65
CA HIS A 349 -14.60 0.78 21.12
C HIS A 349 -14.96 2.16 21.75
N PRO A 350 -15.61 2.23 22.93
CA PRO A 350 -16.14 3.48 23.46
C PRO A 350 -15.08 4.30 24.21
N ALA A 351 -15.20 5.62 24.12
CA ALA A 351 -14.46 6.57 24.94
C ALA A 351 -14.93 6.56 26.41
N PRO A 352 -14.05 6.80 27.39
CA PRO A 352 -14.47 6.96 28.78
C PRO A 352 -15.15 8.33 28.99
N ARG A 353 -16.35 8.30 29.58
CA ARG A 353 -16.98 9.47 30.18
C ARG A 353 -16.24 9.85 31.47
N ASN A 354 -15.79 11.09 31.58
CA ASN A 354 -15.60 11.72 32.89
C ASN A 354 -16.55 12.90 33.06
N VAL A 355 -17.14 12.92 34.24
CA VAL A 355 -18.19 13.78 34.74
C VAL A 355 -17.50 14.92 35.48
N ASN A 356 -17.78 16.18 35.11
CA ASN A 356 -17.85 17.29 36.05
C ASN A 356 -18.41 18.53 35.35
N GLY A 357 -19.61 18.92 35.78
CA GLY A 357 -20.24 20.17 35.37
C GLY A 357 -19.62 21.38 36.04
N ARG A 358 -19.70 22.52 35.35
CA ARG A 358 -20.08 23.86 35.86
C ARG A 358 -20.05 24.87 34.70
N ASP A 359 -21.23 25.34 34.32
CA ASP A 359 -21.50 26.69 33.79
C ASP A 359 -21.79 27.64 34.99
N PRO A 360 -22.02 28.99 34.87
CA PRO A 360 -21.87 29.93 33.74
C PRO A 360 -21.36 31.36 34.13
N TRP A 361 -21.31 32.27 33.14
CA TRP A 361 -21.31 33.77 33.19
C TRP A 361 -20.03 34.56 33.56
N THR A 362 -19.52 35.33 32.59
CA THR A 362 -19.19 36.79 32.66
C THR A 362 -18.62 37.22 31.30
N ALA A 363 -19.41 37.88 30.43
CA ALA A 363 -19.50 39.34 30.28
C ALA A 363 -18.29 39.99 29.57
N SER A 364 -18.53 40.46 28.33
CA SER A 364 -17.68 41.41 27.59
C SER A 364 -17.57 42.77 28.32
N PRO A 365 -16.66 43.67 27.91
CA PRO A 365 -17.06 44.67 26.90
C PRO A 365 -15.97 45.16 25.91
N LEU A 366 -16.42 45.51 24.71
CA LEU A 366 -15.82 46.52 23.80
C LEU A 366 -16.27 47.93 24.25
N PRO A 367 -15.54 49.04 23.95
CA PRO A 367 -15.76 49.82 22.70
C PRO A 367 -14.48 50.52 22.11
N SER A 368 -14.20 50.42 20.80
CA SER A 368 -14.44 51.40 19.70
C SER A 368 -13.29 52.45 19.48
N PRO A 369 -13.32 53.32 18.45
CA PRO A 369 -12.75 53.07 17.10
C PRO A 369 -11.88 54.22 16.53
N VAL A 370 -10.95 53.97 15.59
CA VAL A 370 -10.50 55.04 14.65
C VAL A 370 -9.94 54.47 13.33
N LYS A 371 -10.29 55.16 12.24
CA LYS A 371 -10.13 54.85 10.81
C LYS A 371 -8.75 55.22 10.25
N SER A 372 -8.30 54.45 9.25
CA SER A 372 -7.76 54.84 7.90
C SER A 372 -6.56 53.97 7.47
N PRO A 373 -6.14 53.96 6.18
CA PRO A 373 -6.70 53.16 5.10
C PRO A 373 -5.68 52.18 4.46
N ALA A 374 -6.21 51.19 3.73
CA ALA A 374 -5.56 50.41 2.66
C ALA A 374 -4.05 50.08 2.79
N ARG A 375 -3.76 48.89 3.34
CA ARG A 375 -2.62 48.07 2.89
C ARG A 375 -3.19 46.74 2.42
N THR A 376 -2.95 46.39 1.16
CA THR A 376 -3.04 45.01 0.69
C THR A 376 -2.25 44.12 1.66
N PRO A 377 -2.82 43.02 2.19
CA PRO A 377 -1.99 42.08 2.92
C PRO A 377 -1.11 41.40 1.89
N VAL A 378 0.18 41.70 1.95
CA VAL A 378 1.22 40.80 1.46
C VAL A 378 0.89 39.45 2.09
N VAL A 379 0.53 38.48 1.26
CA VAL A 379 0.29 37.10 1.68
C VAL A 379 1.61 36.65 2.30
N ALA A 380 1.66 36.63 3.63
CA ALA A 380 2.70 35.90 4.33
C ALA A 380 2.57 34.46 3.86
N ASN A 381 3.59 33.95 3.16
CA ASN A 381 3.74 32.53 2.84
C ASN A 381 3.66 31.75 4.15
N LYS A 382 2.45 31.34 4.56
CA LYS A 382 2.29 30.38 5.62
C LYS A 382 2.77 29.06 5.04
N MET A 383 3.78 28.48 5.68
CA MET A 383 4.28 27.16 5.31
C MET A 383 3.11 26.16 5.44
N PRO A 384 2.92 25.23 4.49
CA PRO A 384 1.86 24.23 4.56
C PRO A 384 1.88 23.51 5.91
N CYS A 385 0.74 23.39 6.57
CA CYS A 385 0.64 22.78 7.89
C CYS A 385 -0.74 22.22 8.18
N CYS A 386 -0.78 21.29 9.12
CA CYS A 386 -2.00 20.72 9.67
C CYS A 386 -1.93 20.67 11.20
N THR A 387 -3.08 20.53 11.82
CA THR A 387 -3.23 20.36 13.27
C THR A 387 -3.71 18.94 13.56
N ALA A 388 -3.05 18.25 14.48
CA ALA A 388 -3.46 16.91 14.89
C ALA A 388 -4.81 16.94 15.60
N LEU A 389 -5.73 16.08 15.17
CA LEU A 389 -7.06 15.89 15.78
C LEU A 389 -7.05 14.80 16.85
N TYR A 390 -6.07 13.90 16.81
CA TYR A 390 -5.90 12.80 17.76
C TYR A 390 -4.40 12.52 17.97
N ASP A 391 -4.07 11.83 19.04
CA ASP A 391 -2.74 11.23 19.22
C ASP A 391 -2.47 10.16 18.15
N PHE A 392 -1.24 10.09 17.67
CA PHE A 392 -0.79 9.03 16.76
C PHE A 392 0.52 8.42 17.25
N GLU A 393 0.49 7.13 17.57
CA GLU A 393 1.66 6.36 17.97
C GLU A 393 2.19 5.57 16.76
N PRO A 394 3.46 5.77 16.36
CA PRO A 394 4.01 5.11 15.19
C PRO A 394 4.26 3.62 15.49
N GLU A 395 3.72 2.74 14.65
CA GLU A 395 3.90 1.30 14.73
C GLU A 395 5.04 0.83 13.82
N ASN A 396 5.30 1.56 12.74
CA ASN A 396 6.30 1.21 11.74
C ASN A 396 7.45 2.23 11.68
N GLN A 397 8.62 1.76 11.26
CA GLN A 397 9.78 2.62 11.07
C GLN A 397 9.57 3.60 9.91
N GLY A 398 9.56 4.90 10.21
CA GLY A 398 9.31 5.99 9.25
C GLY A 398 7.98 6.72 9.43
N GLU A 399 7.12 6.25 10.34
CA GLU A 399 5.93 6.97 10.76
C GLU A 399 6.27 8.09 11.76
N LEU A 400 5.51 9.19 11.72
CA LEU A 400 5.70 10.35 12.57
C LEU A 400 4.69 10.34 13.72
N GLY A 401 5.15 10.04 14.93
CA GLY A 401 4.32 10.18 16.12
C GLY A 401 4.10 11.63 16.55
N PHE A 402 2.89 11.95 16.99
CA PHE A 402 2.48 13.28 17.49
C PHE A 402 1.33 13.18 18.50
N LYS A 403 1.05 14.29 19.18
CA LYS A 403 -0.06 14.45 20.13
C LYS A 403 -1.18 15.30 19.55
N GLU A 404 -2.39 15.08 20.03
CA GLU A 404 -3.55 15.91 19.72
C GLU A 404 -3.21 17.40 19.91
N ASN A 405 -3.64 18.23 18.96
CA ASN A 405 -3.36 19.66 18.86
C ASN A 405 -1.93 20.05 18.44
N ASP A 406 -1.02 19.09 18.19
CA ASP A 406 0.27 19.41 17.60
C ASP A 406 0.11 20.05 16.21
N VAL A 407 0.93 21.07 15.93
CA VAL A 407 1.01 21.70 14.61
C VAL A 407 2.13 21.03 13.83
N ILE A 408 1.75 20.29 12.79
CA ILE A 408 2.68 19.53 11.95
C ILE A 408 2.89 20.30 10.64
N THR A 409 4.15 20.53 10.29
CA THR A 409 4.50 21.10 8.99
C THR A 409 4.26 20.06 7.91
N LEU A 410 3.41 20.36 6.92
CA LEU A 410 3.16 19.48 5.79
C LEU A 410 4.27 19.62 4.76
N ILE A 411 4.83 18.48 4.34
CA ILE A 411 5.90 18.41 3.34
C ILE A 411 5.32 17.93 2.01
N SER A 412 4.60 16.81 2.01
CA SER A 412 4.03 16.22 0.80
C SER A 412 2.78 15.38 1.09
N LYS A 413 1.93 15.18 0.07
CA LYS A 413 0.84 14.20 0.10
C LYS A 413 1.36 12.92 -0.54
N VAL A 414 1.34 11.82 0.21
CA VAL A 414 1.84 10.53 -0.27
C VAL A 414 0.80 9.85 -1.16
N ASP A 415 -0.42 9.73 -0.64
CA ASP A 415 -1.57 9.13 -1.32
C ASP A 415 -2.89 9.68 -0.72
N GLU A 416 -4.03 9.04 -0.99
CA GLU A 416 -5.34 9.46 -0.49
C GLU A 416 -5.53 9.31 1.02
N ASN A 417 -4.65 8.57 1.70
CA ASN A 417 -4.77 8.24 3.11
C ASN A 417 -3.62 8.77 3.96
N TRP A 418 -2.48 9.19 3.37
CA TRP A 418 -1.27 9.56 4.10
C TRP A 418 -0.63 10.89 3.71
N PHE A 419 -0.17 11.61 4.73
CA PHE A 419 0.71 12.78 4.62
C PHE A 419 2.14 12.46 5.02
N GLU A 420 3.08 13.23 4.47
CA GLU A 420 4.43 13.39 5.00
C GLU A 420 4.53 14.77 5.66
N GLY A 421 5.09 14.83 6.86
CA GLY A 421 5.30 16.09 7.55
C GLY A 421 6.40 16.04 8.59
N SER A 422 6.59 17.16 9.27
CA SER A 422 7.59 17.29 10.32
C SER A 422 7.04 18.02 11.55
N VAL A 423 7.35 17.47 12.72
CA VAL A 423 7.08 18.06 14.03
C VAL A 423 8.23 17.72 14.98
N ASN A 424 8.62 18.68 15.83
CA ASN A 424 9.69 18.51 16.83
C ASN A 424 11.02 17.98 16.24
N GLY A 425 11.37 18.40 15.02
CA GLY A 425 12.61 17.99 14.34
C GLY A 425 12.61 16.55 13.81
N LYS A 426 11.49 15.84 13.92
CA LYS A 426 11.29 14.50 13.32
C LYS A 426 10.45 14.64 12.06
N THR A 427 10.74 13.80 11.06
CA THR A 427 10.00 13.75 9.80
C THR A 427 9.53 12.32 9.57
N GLY A 428 8.30 12.17 9.09
CA GLY A 428 7.73 10.87 8.80
C GLY A 428 6.30 10.97 8.29
N TYR A 429 5.68 9.81 8.14
CA TYR A 429 4.35 9.68 7.55
C TYR A 429 3.27 9.54 8.61
N PHE A 430 2.07 10.05 8.32
CA PHE A 430 0.91 9.90 9.19
C PHE A 430 -0.43 9.94 8.44
N PRO A 431 -1.51 9.38 9.01
CA PRO A 431 -2.80 9.30 8.35
C PRO A 431 -3.45 10.68 8.19
N ILE A 432 -4.03 10.95 7.02
CA ILE A 432 -4.78 12.17 6.74
C ILE A 432 -5.99 12.30 7.67
N SER A 433 -6.63 11.19 8.04
CA SER A 433 -7.80 11.18 8.93
C SER A 433 -7.50 11.63 10.37
N TYR A 434 -6.23 11.71 10.76
CA TYR A 434 -5.79 12.10 12.10
C TYR A 434 -5.49 13.59 12.23
N VAL A 435 -5.60 14.35 11.13
CA VAL A 435 -5.20 15.75 11.09
C VAL A 435 -6.23 16.61 10.36
N GLN A 436 -6.30 17.88 10.74
CA GLN A 436 -7.03 18.91 10.01
C GLN A 436 -6.03 19.80 9.28
N VAL A 437 -6.12 19.86 7.95
CA VAL A 437 -5.28 20.74 7.15
C VAL A 437 -5.65 22.20 7.41
N THR A 438 -4.66 22.98 7.86
CA THR A 438 -4.81 24.41 8.17
C THR A 438 -4.30 25.27 7.02
N VAL A 439 -3.17 24.87 6.43
CA VAL A 439 -2.61 25.47 5.22
C VAL A 439 -2.28 24.33 4.26
N PRO A 440 -2.98 24.21 3.12
CA PRO A 440 -2.80 23.10 2.20
C PRO A 440 -1.45 23.17 1.47
N LEU A 441 -1.03 22.03 0.93
CA LEU A 441 0.11 21.96 0.03
C LEU A 441 -0.21 22.71 -1.28
N PRO A 442 0.78 23.35 -1.95
CA PRO A 442 0.54 24.19 -3.13
C PRO A 442 -0.10 23.48 -4.33
N ASN A 443 -0.08 22.14 -4.37
CA ASN A 443 -0.54 21.30 -5.48
C ASN A 443 -1.61 20.29 -5.04
N MET A 444 -2.36 20.58 -3.98
CA MET A 444 -3.51 19.78 -3.54
C MET A 444 -4.73 19.99 -4.42
#